data_AF-A0A9P9TXF9-F1
#
_entry.id   AF-A0A9P9TXF9-F1
#
_cell.length_a   1.000
_cell.length_b   1.000
_cell.length_c   1.000
_cell.angle_alpha   90.00
_cell.angle_beta   90.00
_cell.angle_gamma   90.00
#
_symmetry.space_group_name_H-M   'P 1'
#
loop_
_entity.id
_entity.type
_entity.pdbx_description
1 polymer ?
#
loop_
_entity_poly.entity_id
_entity_poly.type
_entity_poly.pdbx_seq_one_letter_code
_entity_poly.pdbx_strand_id
1 'polypeptide(L)'
;MAASVKQHVQLALSLPPRLRTFLARYPPASILPAGADPETHKTPYQEETPNPFMPTKHPITGKWHNPKYSLRRQAELVKLAQENGVEELLPFTRKLNEEKLRKRVELGLRVKGTGVGEKVKGHKHERTLVAKMEKRREAMLAMPDLIREWKKVGKRNWTKFPK
;
A
#
# COMPACT_ATOMS: atom_id res chain seq x y z
N MET A 1 6.54 44.05 -14.96
CA MET A 1 6.27 42.84 -15.77
C MET A 1 7.56 42.16 -16.23
N ALA A 2 8.41 42.77 -17.06
CA ALA A 2 9.60 42.11 -17.63
C ALA A 2 10.63 41.60 -16.61
N ALA A 3 10.85 42.32 -15.50
CA ALA A 3 11.75 41.89 -14.43
C ALA A 3 11.31 40.57 -13.76
N SER A 4 10.00 40.40 -13.51
CA SER A 4 9.42 39.17 -12.95
C SER A 4 9.62 37.97 -13.86
N VAL A 5 9.45 38.16 -15.18
CA VAL A 5 9.67 37.10 -16.17
C VAL A 5 11.11 36.61 -16.12
N LYS A 6 12.09 37.52 -16.06
CA LYS A 6 13.51 37.14 -15.96
C LYS A 6 13.80 36.40 -14.65
N GLN A 7 13.19 36.81 -13.53
CA GLN A 7 13.32 36.13 -12.24
C GLN A 7 12.76 34.71 -12.29
N HIS A 8 11.57 34.49 -12.85
CA HIS A 8 10.99 33.14 -12.98
C HIS A 8 11.83 32.22 -13.87
N VAL A 9 12.38 32.75 -14.96
CA VAL A 9 13.30 31.99 -15.82
C VAL A 9 14.57 31.61 -15.05
N GLN A 10 15.15 32.52 -14.27
CA GLN A 10 16.32 32.19 -13.44
C GLN A 10 15.99 31.14 -12.37
N LEU A 11 14.82 31.20 -11.74
CA LEU A 11 14.35 30.17 -10.80
C LEU A 11 14.24 28.81 -11.50
N ALA A 12 13.62 28.74 -12.67
CA ALA A 12 13.50 27.49 -13.44
C ALA A 12 14.87 26.93 -13.88
N LEU A 13 15.82 27.80 -14.24
CA LEU A 13 17.18 27.40 -14.59
C LEU A 13 18.00 26.93 -13.38
N SER A 14 17.70 27.45 -12.19
CA SER A 14 18.36 27.09 -10.93
C SER A 14 17.98 25.68 -10.43
N LEU A 15 16.91 25.09 -10.97
CA LEU A 15 16.50 23.72 -10.66
C LEU A 15 17.63 22.71 -10.95
N PRO A 16 17.72 21.61 -10.17
CA PRO A 16 18.67 20.54 -10.42
C PRO A 16 18.59 20.02 -11.87
N PRO A 17 19.73 19.74 -12.55
CA PRO A 17 19.74 19.28 -13.93
C PRO A 17 18.83 18.08 -14.17
N ARG A 18 18.76 17.18 -13.20
CA ARG A 18 17.90 15.98 -13.24
C ARG A 18 16.41 16.31 -13.41
N LEU A 19 15.91 17.34 -12.72
CA LEU A 19 14.51 17.78 -12.85
C LEU A 19 14.29 18.50 -14.18
N ARG A 20 15.21 19.37 -14.57
CA ARG A 20 15.16 20.08 -15.86
C ARG A 20 15.11 19.09 -17.03
N THR A 21 15.95 18.06 -17.03
CA THR A 21 15.93 17.01 -18.06
C THR A 21 14.62 16.23 -18.05
N PHE A 22 14.04 15.95 -16.88
CA PHE A 22 12.75 15.27 -16.79
C PHE A 22 11.63 16.12 -17.39
N LEU A 23 11.51 17.38 -16.97
CA LEU A 23 10.47 18.30 -17.42
C LEU A 23 10.62 18.68 -18.91
N ALA A 24 11.85 18.74 -19.43
CA ALA A 24 12.09 18.94 -20.86
C ALA A 24 11.60 17.75 -21.71
N ARG A 25 11.68 16.52 -21.18
CA ARG A 25 11.24 15.31 -21.88
C ARG A 25 9.76 15.04 -21.68
N TYR A 26 9.22 15.36 -20.51
CA TYR A 26 7.84 15.11 -20.11
C TYR A 26 7.20 16.40 -19.57
N PRO A 27 6.95 17.41 -20.42
CA PRO A 27 6.32 18.65 -19.99
C PRO A 27 4.82 18.40 -19.66
N PRO A 28 4.33 18.80 -18.47
CA PRO A 28 2.91 18.74 -18.16
C PRO A 28 2.13 19.82 -18.92
N ALA A 29 0.83 19.60 -19.13
CA ALA A 29 -0.07 20.57 -19.77
C ALA A 29 -0.01 21.97 -19.14
N SER A 30 0.25 22.07 -17.83
CA SER A 30 0.31 23.32 -17.08
C SER A 30 1.39 24.31 -17.55
N ILE A 31 2.46 23.82 -18.19
CA ILE A 31 3.57 24.66 -18.66
C ILE A 31 3.61 24.82 -20.19
N LEU A 32 2.64 24.23 -20.89
CA LEU A 32 2.53 24.41 -22.34
C LEU A 32 2.04 25.83 -22.66
N PRO A 33 2.28 26.34 -23.89
CA PRO A 33 1.76 27.63 -24.32
C PRO A 33 0.23 27.70 -24.17
N ALA A 34 -0.30 28.88 -23.84
CA ALA A 34 -1.74 29.07 -23.75
C ALA A 34 -2.41 28.75 -25.11
N GLY A 35 -3.42 27.88 -25.10
CA GLY A 35 -4.10 27.41 -26.31
C GLY A 35 -3.40 26.24 -27.03
N ALA A 36 -2.29 25.72 -26.50
CA ALA A 36 -1.69 24.48 -26.98
C ALA A 36 -2.56 23.28 -26.62
N ASP A 37 -2.79 22.40 -27.60
CA ASP A 37 -3.46 21.12 -27.39
C ASP A 37 -2.47 20.07 -26.86
N PRO A 38 -2.73 19.45 -25.69
CA PRO A 38 -1.89 18.38 -25.15
C PRO A 38 -1.70 17.18 -26.09
N GLU A 39 -2.60 16.97 -27.05
CA GLU A 39 -2.52 15.85 -27.98
C GLU A 39 -1.52 16.09 -29.12
N THR A 40 -1.32 17.34 -29.53
CA THR A 40 -0.46 17.71 -30.67
C THR A 40 0.95 18.11 -30.23
N HIS A 41 1.09 18.72 -29.06
CA HIS A 41 2.37 19.20 -28.54
C HIS A 41 3.09 18.16 -27.66
N LYS A 42 3.16 16.91 -28.14
CA LYS A 42 3.85 15.83 -27.45
C LYS A 42 5.32 15.81 -27.84
N THR A 43 6.18 15.52 -26.85
CA THR A 43 7.57 15.17 -27.15
C THR A 43 7.64 13.72 -27.68
N PRO A 44 8.73 13.35 -28.37
CA PRO A 44 8.94 11.95 -28.78
C PRO A 44 8.85 10.95 -27.62
N TYR A 45 9.22 11.38 -26.41
CA TYR A 45 9.15 10.54 -25.21
C TYR A 45 7.72 10.36 -24.68
N GLN A 46 6.87 11.38 -24.82
CA GLN A 46 5.44 11.32 -24.47
C GLN A 46 4.66 10.48 -25.47
N GLU A 47 5.03 10.51 -26.76
CA GLU A 47 4.44 9.65 -27.79
C GLU A 47 4.72 8.18 -27.51
N GLU A 48 5.98 7.81 -27.18
CA GLU A 48 6.31 6.44 -26.78
C GLU A 48 5.60 6.00 -25.49
N THR A 49 5.54 6.91 -24.52
CA THR A 49 5.08 6.63 -23.16
C THR A 49 4.40 7.87 -22.57
N PRO A 50 3.05 7.95 -22.60
CA PRO A 50 2.34 9.11 -22.09
C PRO A 50 2.66 9.41 -20.62
N ASN A 51 2.71 8.36 -19.78
CA ASN A 51 3.20 8.45 -18.41
C ASN A 51 4.45 7.57 -18.22
N PRO A 52 5.65 8.17 -17.99
CA PRO A 52 6.90 7.41 -17.84
C PRO A 52 7.00 6.61 -16.54
N PHE A 53 6.06 6.81 -15.61
CA PHE A 53 5.99 6.16 -14.32
C PHE A 53 5.08 4.93 -14.29
N MET A 54 4.28 4.73 -15.34
CA MET A 54 3.40 3.58 -15.49
C MET A 54 3.97 2.57 -16.49
N PRO A 55 3.73 1.27 -16.28
CA PRO A 55 4.03 0.27 -17.30
C PRO A 55 3.08 0.47 -18.49
N THR A 56 3.58 0.29 -19.71
CA THR A 56 2.78 0.36 -20.93
C THR A 56 2.75 -0.99 -21.62
N LYS A 57 1.60 -1.34 -22.22
CA LYS A 57 1.47 -2.59 -22.98
C LYS A 57 1.79 -2.31 -24.44
N HIS A 58 2.76 -3.02 -25.00
CA HIS A 58 3.13 -2.86 -26.40
C HIS A 58 2.04 -3.43 -27.31
N PRO A 59 1.54 -2.68 -28.31
CA PRO A 59 0.35 -3.07 -29.08
C PRO A 59 0.57 -4.30 -29.96
N ILE A 60 1.76 -4.46 -30.55
CA ILE A 60 2.06 -5.55 -31.49
C ILE A 60 2.36 -6.86 -30.74
N THR A 61 3.16 -6.79 -29.68
CA THR A 61 3.67 -7.98 -28.97
C THR A 61 2.78 -8.37 -27.78
N GLY A 62 1.88 -7.48 -27.34
CA GLY A 62 1.02 -7.68 -26.17
C GLY A 62 1.76 -7.74 -24.83
N LYS A 63 3.09 -7.54 -24.81
CA LYS A 63 3.90 -7.60 -23.59
C LYS A 63 3.92 -6.26 -22.86
N TRP A 64 3.96 -6.31 -21.54
CA TRP A 64 4.12 -5.12 -20.71
C TRP A 64 5.58 -4.69 -20.67
N HIS A 65 5.84 -3.45 -21.02
CA HIS A 65 7.12 -2.80 -20.81
C HIS A 65 7.16 -2.20 -19.41
N ASN A 66 8.31 -2.34 -18.76
CA ASN A 66 8.57 -1.70 -17.48
C ASN A 66 8.48 -0.17 -17.63
N PRO A 67 8.07 0.55 -16.58
CA PRO A 67 8.08 2.01 -16.61
C PRO A 67 9.50 2.53 -16.86
N LYS A 68 9.62 3.62 -17.63
CA LYS A 68 10.91 4.24 -17.97
C LYS A 68 11.68 4.68 -16.70
N TYR A 69 10.96 4.99 -15.62
CA TYR A 69 11.50 5.22 -14.28
C TYR A 69 10.93 4.20 -13.28
N SER A 70 11.82 3.45 -12.61
CA SER A 70 11.45 2.49 -11.57
C SER A 70 10.88 3.18 -10.33
N LEU A 71 10.18 2.44 -9.46
CA LEU A 71 9.57 2.98 -8.24
C LEU A 71 10.56 3.70 -7.31
N ARG A 72 11.84 3.28 -7.31
CA ARG A 72 12.93 3.96 -6.60
C ARG A 72 13.21 5.34 -7.21
N ARG A 73 13.41 5.38 -8.53
CA ARG A 73 13.68 6.63 -9.29
C ARG A 73 12.50 7.59 -9.27
N GLN A 74 11.26 7.06 -9.25
CA GLN A 74 10.05 7.86 -9.04
C GLN A 74 10.06 8.56 -7.68
N ALA A 75 10.37 7.83 -6.61
CA ALA A 75 10.44 8.41 -5.27
C ALA A 75 11.55 9.47 -5.14
N GLU A 76 12.70 9.25 -5.79
CA GLU A 76 13.77 10.25 -5.84
C GLU A 76 13.34 11.53 -6.58
N LEU A 77 12.65 11.40 -7.71
CA LEU A 77 12.12 12.55 -8.44
C LEU A 77 11.06 13.30 -7.65
N VAL A 78 10.13 12.59 -7.01
CA VAL A 78 9.11 13.20 -6.15
C VAL A 78 9.76 13.93 -4.98
N LYS A 79 10.74 13.31 -4.31
CA LYS A 79 11.46 13.96 -3.20
C LYS A 79 12.18 15.23 -3.67
N LEU A 80 12.92 15.14 -4.77
CA LEU A 80 13.64 16.29 -5.34
C LEU A 80 12.68 17.39 -5.81
N ALA A 81 11.54 17.03 -6.40
CA ALA A 81 10.53 17.97 -6.84
C ALA A 81 9.85 18.67 -5.66
N GLN A 82 9.57 17.93 -4.57
CA GLN A 82 9.00 18.50 -3.35
C GLN A 82 9.96 19.51 -2.69
N GLU A 83 11.25 19.18 -2.59
CA GLU A 83 12.28 20.09 -2.05
C GLU A 83 12.40 21.39 -2.86
N ASN A 84 12.08 21.36 -4.15
CA ASN A 84 12.13 22.51 -5.06
C ASN A 84 10.74 23.11 -5.38
N GLY A 85 9.66 22.64 -4.72
CA GLY A 85 8.31 23.18 -4.91
C GLY A 85 7.67 22.90 -6.28
N VAL A 86 8.11 21.88 -7.01
CA VAL A 86 7.61 21.52 -8.36
C VAL A 86 6.98 20.13 -8.42
N GLU A 87 6.50 19.60 -7.27
CA GLU A 87 5.89 18.27 -7.18
C GLU A 87 4.64 18.13 -8.07
N GLU A 88 3.82 19.18 -8.17
CA GLU A 88 2.59 19.21 -8.98
C GLU A 88 2.84 19.09 -10.49
N LEU A 89 4.05 19.39 -10.96
CA LEU A 89 4.42 19.31 -12.37
C LEU A 89 4.78 17.88 -12.81
N LEU A 90 4.89 16.94 -11.87
CA LEU A 90 5.16 15.54 -12.20
C LEU A 90 3.87 14.83 -12.63
N PRO A 91 3.94 13.90 -13.60
CA PRO A 91 2.80 13.07 -13.92
C PRO A 91 2.44 12.15 -12.74
N PHE A 92 1.22 11.61 -12.77
CA PHE A 92 0.70 10.75 -11.71
C PHE A 92 1.68 9.65 -11.29
N THR A 93 1.95 9.56 -9.98
CA THR A 93 2.63 8.42 -9.38
C THR A 93 2.01 8.00 -8.06
N ARG A 94 2.15 6.71 -7.74
CA ARG A 94 1.90 6.17 -6.39
C ARG A 94 2.88 6.69 -5.33
N LYS A 95 3.86 7.49 -5.73
CA LYS A 95 4.92 8.02 -4.86
C LYS A 95 4.70 9.47 -4.47
N LEU A 96 3.79 10.20 -5.13
CA LEU A 96 3.35 11.54 -4.73
C LEU A 96 2.86 11.56 -3.28
N ASN A 97 3.13 12.65 -2.57
CA ASN A 97 2.79 12.78 -1.16
C ASN A 97 1.28 12.87 -0.95
N GLU A 98 0.60 13.68 -1.76
CA GLU A 98 -0.87 13.80 -1.75
C GLU A 98 -1.55 12.47 -2.07
N GLU A 99 -1.04 11.74 -3.07
CA GLU A 99 -1.59 10.45 -3.48
C GLU A 99 -1.53 9.41 -2.36
N LYS A 100 -0.38 9.33 -1.67
CA LYS A 100 -0.20 8.42 -0.53
C LYS A 100 -1.17 8.77 0.59
N LEU A 101 -1.31 10.06 0.89
CA LEU A 101 -2.18 10.55 1.95
C LEU A 101 -3.65 10.28 1.61
N ARG A 102 -4.09 10.69 0.41
CA ARG A 102 -5.45 10.49 -0.09
C ARG A 102 -5.86 9.02 0.01
N LYS A 103 -5.03 8.12 -0.53
CA LYS A 103 -5.28 6.68 -0.48
C LYS A 103 -5.38 6.15 0.96
N ARG A 104 -4.58 6.68 1.88
CA ARG A 104 -4.58 6.24 3.28
C ARG A 104 -5.79 6.73 4.05
N VAL A 105 -6.23 7.96 3.79
CA VAL A 105 -7.43 8.57 4.39
C VAL A 105 -8.69 7.88 3.84
N GLU A 106 -8.77 7.69 2.52
CA GLU A 106 -9.92 7.10 1.85
C GLU A 106 -10.13 5.62 2.23
N LEU A 107 -9.06 4.83 2.21
CA LEU A 107 -9.16 3.36 2.37
C LEU A 107 -8.79 2.85 3.77
N GLY A 108 -8.09 3.64 4.58
CA GLY A 108 -7.62 3.25 5.91
C GLY A 108 -6.53 2.18 5.94
N LEU A 109 -6.35 1.54 7.12
CA LEU A 109 -5.50 0.37 7.29
C LEU A 109 -6.23 -0.88 6.77
N ARG A 110 -5.56 -1.70 5.96
CA ARG A 110 -6.19 -2.86 5.29
C ARG A 110 -5.39 -4.16 5.42
N VAL A 111 -4.56 -4.26 6.46
CA VAL A 111 -3.80 -5.50 6.74
C VAL A 111 -4.72 -6.54 7.37
N LYS A 112 -4.40 -7.83 7.17
CA LYS A 112 -5.24 -8.91 7.69
C LYS A 112 -5.30 -8.87 9.22
N GLY A 113 -6.50 -9.00 9.78
CA GLY A 113 -6.75 -9.02 11.22
C GLY A 113 -7.10 -7.66 11.82
N THR A 114 -6.32 -6.61 11.55
CA THR A 114 -6.50 -5.26 12.14
C THR A 114 -6.94 -4.19 11.15
N GLY A 115 -7.10 -4.53 9.88
CA GLY A 115 -7.62 -3.62 8.87
C GLY A 115 -9.10 -3.28 9.07
N VAL A 116 -9.56 -2.21 8.44
CA VAL A 116 -10.97 -1.82 8.39
C VAL A 116 -11.78 -2.98 7.80
N GLY A 117 -12.78 -3.45 8.56
CA GLY A 117 -13.62 -4.59 8.19
C GLY A 117 -12.99 -5.97 8.42
N GLU A 118 -11.75 -6.06 8.88
CA GLU A 118 -11.09 -7.31 9.24
C GLU A 118 -11.31 -7.67 10.72
N LYS A 119 -11.19 -8.96 11.04
CA LYS A 119 -11.27 -9.47 12.42
C LYS A 119 -10.06 -10.31 12.76
N VAL A 120 -9.50 -10.09 13.94
CA VAL A 120 -8.37 -10.87 14.46
C VAL A 120 -8.80 -12.33 14.68
N LYS A 121 -7.98 -13.27 14.21
CA LYS A 121 -8.24 -14.71 14.31
C LYS A 121 -8.23 -15.22 15.76
N GLY A 122 -7.41 -14.63 16.62
CA GLY A 122 -7.07 -15.15 17.95
C GLY A 122 -6.14 -16.36 17.89
N HIS A 123 -5.33 -16.57 18.91
CA HIS A 123 -4.46 -17.74 19.02
C HIS A 123 -5.28 -19.01 19.32
N LYS A 124 -4.70 -20.19 19.06
CA LYS A 124 -5.42 -21.47 19.25
C LYS A 124 -5.93 -21.64 20.68
N HIS A 125 -5.15 -21.24 21.67
CA HIS A 125 -5.52 -21.36 23.08
C HIS A 125 -6.65 -20.41 23.48
N GLU A 126 -6.70 -19.20 22.92
CA GLU A 126 -7.78 -18.22 23.14
C GLU A 126 -9.09 -18.75 22.57
N ARG A 127 -9.06 -19.24 21.32
CA ARG A 127 -10.26 -19.77 20.64
C ARG A 127 -10.87 -20.96 21.35
N THR A 128 -10.07 -21.80 22.02
CA THR A 128 -10.56 -22.97 22.76
C THR A 128 -10.62 -22.77 24.27
N LEU A 129 -10.38 -21.55 24.77
CA LEU A 129 -10.31 -21.28 26.21
C LEU A 129 -11.63 -21.65 26.89
N VAL A 130 -12.75 -21.17 26.34
CA VAL A 130 -14.09 -21.42 26.88
C VAL A 130 -14.39 -22.91 26.91
N ALA A 131 -14.24 -23.62 25.80
CA ALA A 131 -14.47 -25.07 25.73
C ALA A 131 -13.58 -25.85 26.70
N LYS A 132 -12.32 -25.44 26.88
CA LYS A 132 -11.40 -26.06 27.84
C LYS A 132 -11.85 -25.84 29.30
N MET A 133 -12.40 -24.67 29.63
CA MET A 133 -12.90 -24.39 30.98
C MET A 133 -14.22 -25.10 31.25
N GLU A 134 -15.13 -25.17 30.29
CA GLU A 134 -16.38 -25.92 30.43
C GLU A 134 -16.12 -27.41 30.68
N LYS A 135 -15.19 -28.02 29.93
CA LYS A 135 -14.80 -29.42 30.16
C LYS A 135 -14.26 -29.66 31.58
N ARG A 136 -13.51 -28.69 32.13
CA ARG A 136 -13.00 -28.76 33.51
C ARG A 136 -14.15 -28.64 34.52
N ARG A 137 -15.07 -27.71 34.29
CA ARG A 137 -16.23 -27.49 35.15
C ARG A 137 -17.10 -28.74 35.21
N GLU A 138 -17.45 -29.31 34.06
CA GLU A 138 -18.24 -30.53 33.95
C GLU A 138 -17.59 -31.71 34.70
N ALA A 139 -16.29 -31.93 34.50
CA ALA A 139 -15.55 -32.99 35.19
C ALA A 139 -15.55 -32.80 36.72
N MET A 140 -15.39 -31.57 37.20
CA MET A 140 -15.41 -31.29 38.64
C MET A 140 -16.81 -31.45 39.25
N LEU A 141 -17.87 -31.14 38.51
CA LEU A 141 -19.25 -31.35 38.95
C LEU A 141 -19.60 -32.85 39.07
N ALA A 142 -19.10 -33.69 38.15
CA ALA A 142 -19.31 -35.14 38.19
C ALA A 142 -18.37 -35.87 39.18
N MET A 143 -17.32 -35.19 39.67
CA MET A 143 -16.28 -35.79 40.51
C MET A 143 -16.80 -36.42 41.82
N PRO A 144 -17.74 -35.80 42.57
CA PRO A 144 -18.25 -36.40 43.81
C PRO A 144 -18.91 -37.76 43.60
N ASP A 145 -19.72 -37.89 42.55
CA ASP A 145 -20.43 -39.14 42.25
C ASP A 145 -19.48 -40.20 41.71
N LEU A 146 -18.49 -39.80 40.89
CA LEU A 146 -17.43 -40.69 40.43
C LEU A 146 -16.61 -41.27 41.60
N ILE A 147 -16.26 -40.44 42.58
CA ILE A 147 -15.52 -40.90 43.78
C ILE A 147 -16.38 -41.88 44.61
N ARG A 148 -17.69 -41.60 44.76
CA ARG A 148 -18.62 -42.50 45.44
C ARG A 148 -18.70 -43.85 44.75
N GLU A 149 -18.85 -43.86 43.42
CA GLU A 149 -18.87 -45.08 42.62
C GLU A 149 -17.56 -45.86 42.75
N TRP A 150 -16.41 -45.18 42.61
CA TRP A 150 -15.10 -45.81 42.73
C TRP A 150 -14.86 -46.44 44.11
N LYS A 151 -15.24 -45.74 45.19
CA LYS A 151 -15.16 -46.28 46.55
C LYS A 151 -16.08 -47.47 46.78
N LYS A 152 -17.27 -47.49 46.15
CA LYS A 152 -18.24 -48.59 46.25
C LYS A 152 -17.77 -49.83 45.47
N VAL A 153 -17.32 -49.66 44.23
CA VAL A 153 -16.85 -50.77 43.37
C VAL A 153 -15.51 -51.32 43.86
N GLY A 154 -14.63 -50.45 44.35
CA GLY A 154 -13.30 -50.81 44.84
C GLY A 154 -12.25 -50.88 43.73
N LYS A 155 -10.97 -50.66 44.13
CA LYS A 155 -9.83 -50.52 43.21
C LYS A 155 -9.63 -51.72 42.28
N ARG A 156 -9.86 -52.95 42.76
CA ARG A 156 -9.58 -54.19 42.00
C ARG A 156 -10.62 -54.47 40.91
N ASN A 157 -11.85 -53.99 41.09
CA ASN A 157 -12.98 -54.27 40.21
C ASN A 157 -13.31 -53.09 39.28
N TRP A 158 -12.55 -51.98 39.38
CA TRP A 158 -12.73 -50.83 38.50
C TRP A 158 -12.23 -51.13 37.08
N THR A 159 -13.07 -50.82 36.08
CA THR A 159 -12.74 -51.06 34.65
C THR A 159 -12.83 -49.81 33.78
N LYS A 160 -13.44 -48.72 34.28
CA LYS A 160 -13.63 -47.45 33.56
C LYS A 160 -12.36 -46.58 33.61
N PHE A 161 -11.25 -47.08 33.06
CA PHE A 161 -10.02 -46.29 32.92
C PHE A 161 -10.07 -45.40 31.68
N PRO A 162 -9.47 -44.19 31.72
CA PRO A 162 -9.30 -43.36 30.53
C PRO A 162 -8.54 -44.10 29.43
N LYS A 163 -8.69 -43.61 28.19
CA LYS A 163 -7.96 -44.09 27.01
C LYS A 163 -6.79 -43.17 26.70
#